data_AF-A0A7W6CSR1-F1
#
_entry.id   AF-A0A7W6CSR1-F1
#
_cell.length_a   1.000
_cell.length_b   1.000
_cell.length_c   1.000
_cell.angle_alpha   90.00
_cell.angle_beta   90.00
_cell.angle_gamma   90.00
#
_symmetry.space_group_name_H-M   'P 1'
#
loop_
_entity.id
_entity.type
_entity.pdbx_description
1 polymer ?
#
loop_
_entity_poly.entity_id
_entity_poly.type
_entity_poly.pdbx_seq_one_letter_code
_entity_poly.pdbx_strand_id
1 'polypeptide(L)'
;MPVFLAVSRLIDAVSQFMGKLSEYMVLLCCLISAANALIRYTFNYSSNGWLEIQWYLFAFVVVLGAAHTLRMNEHVRVDLIYGSVSDRARLWIDTIGLIVFLLPACIFLTWLCWPFFWLSYMQNEVSSNAGGLIRWPVKLILVAGFGLLTLQGFSELIKRIAALTGHLVVETKYEKPLQ
;
A
#
# COMPACT_ATOMS: atom_id res chain seq x y z
N MET A 1 0.32 2.96 27.61
CA MET A 1 -0.01 3.77 26.43
C MET A 1 1.16 4.44 25.72
N PRO A 2 2.14 5.07 26.39
CA PRO A 2 3.18 5.82 25.66
C PRO A 2 4.05 4.93 24.76
N VAL A 3 4.37 3.70 25.18
CA VAL A 3 5.14 2.73 24.38
C VAL A 3 4.41 2.35 23.09
N PHE A 4 3.12 2.02 23.16
CA PHE A 4 2.33 1.66 21.97
C PHE A 4 2.19 2.83 20.98
N LEU A 5 2.02 4.05 21.49
CA LEU A 5 2.00 5.24 20.64
C LEU A 5 3.36 5.54 20.02
N ALA A 6 4.47 5.26 20.71
CA ALA A 6 5.81 5.37 20.14
C ALA A 6 6.03 4.36 19.00
N VAL A 7 5.58 3.12 19.17
CA VAL A 7 5.61 2.10 18.10
C VAL A 7 4.76 2.55 16.91
N SER A 8 3.55 3.05 17.15
CA SER A 8 2.68 3.59 16.10
C SER A 8 3.35 4.73 15.32
N ARG A 9 4.04 5.66 16.00
CA ARG A 9 4.79 6.74 15.34
C ARG A 9 5.94 6.24 14.47
N LEU A 10 6.63 5.18 14.91
CA LEU A 10 7.70 4.57 14.11
C LEU A 10 7.13 3.96 12.82
N ILE A 11 6.04 3.21 12.94
CA ILE A 11 5.35 2.62 11.78
C ILE A 11 4.87 3.73 10.83
N ASP A 12 4.26 4.78 11.37
CA ASP A 12 3.79 5.93 10.59
C ASP A 12 4.93 6.64 9.84
N ALA A 13 6.12 6.71 10.43
CA ALA A 13 7.30 7.30 9.78
C ALA A 13 7.80 6.43 8.61
N VAL A 14 7.80 5.09 8.78
CA VAL A 14 8.15 4.15 7.70
C VAL A 14 7.14 4.26 6.55
N SER A 15 5.83 4.26 6.86
CA SER A 15 4.78 4.42 5.86
C SER A 15 4.84 5.79 5.18
N GLN A 16 5.23 6.85 5.88
CA GLN A 16 5.46 8.17 5.28
C GLN A 16 6.65 8.17 4.32
N PHE A 17 7.75 7.56 4.71
CA PHE A 17 8.93 7.44 3.85
C PHE A 17 8.60 6.65 2.58
N MET A 18 7.89 5.52 2.71
CA MET A 18 7.46 4.72 1.55
C MET A 18 6.47 5.47 0.66
N GLY A 19 5.56 6.27 1.24
CA GLY A 19 4.68 7.17 0.48
C GLY A 19 5.46 8.17 -0.38
N LYS A 20 6.44 8.88 0.21
CA LYS A 20 7.32 9.79 -0.53
C LYS A 20 8.13 9.08 -1.61
N LEU A 21 8.61 7.88 -1.32
CA LEU A 21 9.32 7.08 -2.32
C LEU A 21 8.39 6.72 -3.49
N SER A 22 7.14 6.37 -3.22
CA SER A 22 6.12 6.12 -4.26
C SER A 22 5.88 7.35 -5.13
N GLU A 23 5.85 8.58 -4.59
CA GLU A 23 5.73 9.81 -5.39
C GLU A 23 6.83 9.92 -6.45
N TYR A 24 8.09 9.67 -6.06
CA TYR A 24 9.21 9.65 -7.01
C TYR A 24 9.13 8.50 -8.01
N MET A 25 8.64 7.32 -7.59
CA MET A 25 8.48 6.17 -8.49
C MET A 25 7.38 6.39 -9.53
N VAL A 26 6.32 7.15 -9.21
CA VAL A 26 5.32 7.58 -10.19
C VAL A 26 5.96 8.45 -11.27
N LEU A 27 6.76 9.44 -10.87
CA LEU A 27 7.47 10.29 -11.83
C LEU A 27 8.39 9.46 -12.72
N LEU A 28 9.16 8.54 -12.13
CA LEU A 28 10.04 7.64 -12.87
C LEU A 28 9.26 6.76 -13.85
N CYS A 29 8.13 6.19 -13.43
CA CYS A 29 7.26 5.38 -14.28
C CYS A 29 6.77 6.20 -15.48
N CYS A 30 6.30 7.43 -15.26
CA CYS A 30 5.85 8.34 -16.31
C CYS A 30 6.97 8.66 -17.32
N LEU A 31 8.19 8.96 -16.84
CA LEU A 31 9.34 9.22 -17.70
C LEU A 31 9.72 8.01 -18.55
N ILE A 32 9.70 6.80 -17.97
CA ILE A 32 9.97 5.55 -18.69
C ILE A 32 8.88 5.29 -19.74
N SER A 33 7.60 5.49 -19.39
CA SER A 33 6.49 5.36 -20.35
C SER A 33 6.63 6.33 -21.52
N ALA A 34 6.95 7.60 -21.24
CA ALA A 34 7.16 8.62 -22.25
C ALA A 34 8.36 8.30 -23.16
N ALA A 35 9.49 7.88 -22.58
CA ALA A 35 10.67 7.47 -23.34
C ALA A 35 10.39 6.25 -24.22
N ASN A 36 9.69 5.24 -23.69
CA ASN A 36 9.29 4.06 -24.45
C ASN A 36 8.36 4.43 -25.62
N ALA A 37 7.39 5.33 -25.40
CA ALA A 37 6.53 5.83 -26.47
C ALA A 37 7.34 6.58 -27.54
N LEU A 38 8.24 7.48 -27.13
CA LEU A 38 9.09 8.22 -28.05
C LEU A 38 9.90 7.28 -28.94
N ILE A 39 10.65 6.34 -28.33
CA ILE A 39 11.49 5.39 -29.06
C ILE A 39 10.67 4.54 -30.03
N ARG A 40 9.48 4.10 -29.59
CA ARG A 40 8.58 3.30 -30.43
C ARG A 40 8.10 4.08 -31.65
N TYR A 41 7.75 5.36 -31.50
CA TYR A 41 7.23 6.15 -32.62
C TYR A 41 8.34 6.75 -33.50
N THR A 42 9.53 7.01 -32.98
CA THR A 42 10.64 7.58 -33.76
C THR A 42 11.54 6.54 -34.39
N PHE A 43 11.80 5.42 -33.72
CA PHE A 43 12.76 4.39 -34.16
C PHE A 43 12.09 3.04 -34.49
N ASN A 44 10.77 2.94 -34.37
CA ASN A 44 10.02 1.69 -34.58
C ASN A 44 10.56 0.50 -33.76
N TYR A 45 11.16 0.79 -32.60
CA TYR A 45 11.74 -0.19 -31.69
C TYR A 45 10.95 -0.19 -30.38
N SER A 46 10.58 -1.38 -29.91
CA SER A 46 9.86 -1.56 -28.64
C SER A 46 10.38 -2.81 -27.96
N SER A 47 10.62 -2.72 -26.64
CA SER A 47 11.12 -3.84 -25.84
C SER A 47 10.14 -4.18 -24.72
N ASN A 48 9.89 -5.47 -24.51
CA ASN A 48 8.99 -5.94 -23.45
C ASN A 48 9.54 -5.60 -22.06
N GLY A 49 10.86 -5.56 -21.88
CA GLY A 49 11.46 -5.17 -20.61
C GLY A 49 11.09 -3.73 -20.19
N TRP A 50 10.95 -2.81 -21.16
CA TRP A 50 10.51 -1.44 -20.88
C TRP A 50 9.06 -1.37 -20.44
N LEU A 51 8.20 -2.26 -20.94
CA LEU A 51 6.81 -2.37 -20.51
C LEU A 51 6.71 -3.04 -19.13
N GLU A 52 7.49 -4.10 -18.89
CA GLU A 52 7.49 -4.82 -17.62
C GLU A 52 7.99 -3.96 -16.46
N ILE A 53 9.02 -3.13 -16.66
CA ILE A 53 9.51 -2.26 -15.58
C ILE A 53 8.44 -1.24 -15.16
N GLN A 54 7.61 -0.76 -16.09
CA GLN A 54 6.49 0.14 -15.78
C GLN A 54 5.47 -0.56 -14.88
N TRP A 55 5.20 -1.85 -15.15
CA TRP A 55 4.29 -2.64 -14.31
C TRP A 55 4.87 -2.87 -12.92
N TYR A 56 6.18 -3.06 -12.81
CA TYR A 56 6.86 -3.25 -11.52
C TYR A 56 6.84 -1.98 -10.69
N LEU A 57 7.11 -0.84 -11.33
CA LEU A 57 7.00 0.48 -10.69
C LEU A 57 5.56 0.79 -10.30
N PHE A 58 4.58 0.42 -11.13
CA PHE A 58 3.17 0.58 -10.77
C PHE A 58 2.79 -0.27 -9.55
N ALA A 59 3.20 -1.54 -9.51
CA ALA A 59 3.00 -2.41 -8.35
C ALA A 59 3.67 -1.84 -7.09
N PHE A 60 4.88 -1.27 -7.22
CA PHE A 60 5.56 -0.56 -6.14
C PHE A 60 4.69 0.58 -5.60
N VAL A 61 4.29 1.49 -6.48
CA VAL A 61 3.53 2.69 -6.11
C VAL A 61 2.24 2.32 -5.40
N VAL A 62 1.47 1.38 -5.98
CA VAL A 62 0.15 1.03 -5.47
C VAL A 62 0.25 0.33 -4.11
N VAL A 63 1.05 -0.72 -3.99
CA VAL A 63 1.00 -1.59 -2.82
C VAL A 63 1.78 -0.99 -1.65
N LEU A 64 2.93 -0.34 -1.89
CA LEU A 64 3.66 0.35 -0.82
C LEU A 64 3.05 1.71 -0.50
N GLY A 65 2.49 2.40 -1.49
CA GLY A 65 1.74 3.65 -1.27
C GLY A 65 0.44 3.45 -0.50
N ALA A 66 -0.22 2.29 -0.64
CA ALA A 66 -1.47 2.00 0.07
C ALA A 66 -1.35 2.08 1.59
N ALA A 67 -0.19 1.75 2.17
CA ALA A 67 0.05 1.94 3.60
C ALA A 67 0.08 3.42 3.99
N HIS A 68 0.66 4.27 3.15
CA HIS A 68 0.63 5.71 3.34
C HIS A 68 -0.80 6.27 3.27
N THR A 69 -1.58 5.84 2.27
CA THR A 69 -2.98 6.22 2.10
C THR A 69 -3.83 5.80 3.30
N LEU A 70 -3.56 4.61 3.87
CA LEU A 70 -4.23 4.15 5.10
C LEU A 70 -3.90 5.03 6.30
N ARG A 71 -2.65 5.45 6.45
CA ARG A 71 -2.21 6.38 7.50
C ARG A 71 -2.90 7.74 7.39
N MET A 72 -3.07 8.24 6.17
CA MET A 72 -3.78 9.50 5.89
C MET A 72 -5.30 9.36 5.98
N ASN A 73 -5.79 8.14 6.16
CA ASN A 73 -7.21 7.81 6.21
C ASN A 73 -7.96 8.13 4.92
N GLU A 74 -7.26 8.08 3.78
CA GLU A 74 -7.74 8.46 2.44
C GLU A 74 -8.17 7.26 1.59
N HIS A 75 -8.20 6.05 2.16
CA HIS A 75 -8.77 4.90 1.45
C HIS A 75 -10.24 5.16 1.17
N VAL A 76 -10.68 4.84 -0.05
CA VAL A 76 -12.08 5.00 -0.44
C VAL A 76 -12.94 4.13 0.46
N ARG A 77 -13.76 4.78 1.28
CA ARG A 77 -14.74 4.12 2.15
C ARG A 77 -16.09 4.13 1.46
N VAL A 78 -16.67 2.95 1.26
CA VAL A 78 -18.03 2.80 0.75
C VAL A 78 -18.98 2.90 1.95
N ASP A 79 -19.43 4.10 2.26
CA ASP A 79 -20.12 4.36 3.51
C ASP A 79 -21.56 4.84 3.30
N LEU A 80 -22.52 3.92 3.52
CA LEU A 80 -23.95 4.25 3.67
C LEU A 80 -24.30 4.68 5.11
N ILE A 81 -23.55 4.21 6.10
CA ILE A 81 -23.89 4.29 7.55
C ILE A 81 -23.01 5.31 8.30
N TYR A 82 -21.83 5.62 7.78
CA TYR A 82 -20.80 6.37 8.50
C TYR A 82 -21.13 7.85 8.71
N GLY A 83 -21.87 8.45 7.77
CA GLY A 83 -22.28 9.86 7.83
C GLY A 83 -23.31 10.17 8.91
N SER A 84 -24.08 9.18 9.39
CA SER A 84 -25.20 9.37 10.32
C SER A 84 -24.91 8.92 11.76
N VAL A 85 -23.73 8.36 12.04
CA VAL A 85 -23.34 7.85 13.36
C VAL A 85 -22.43 8.82 14.12
N SER A 86 -22.42 8.71 15.46
CA SER A 86 -21.56 9.49 16.35
C SER A 86 -20.08 9.12 16.22
N ASP A 87 -19.18 10.03 16.60
CA ASP A 87 -17.73 9.82 16.50
C ASP A 87 -17.25 8.57 17.25
N ARG A 88 -17.87 8.26 18.40
CA ARG A 88 -17.54 7.06 19.17
C ARG A 88 -17.97 5.78 18.47
N ALA A 89 -19.13 5.79 17.78
CA ALA A 89 -19.58 4.66 16.98
C ALA A 89 -18.68 4.46 15.74
N ARG A 90 -18.23 5.54 15.08
CA ARG A 90 -17.24 5.49 13.99
C ARG A 90 -15.96 4.80 14.41
N LEU A 91 -15.42 5.17 15.58
CA LEU A 91 -14.20 4.54 16.13
C LEU A 91 -14.39 3.03 16.37
N TRP A 92 -15.57 2.60 16.83
CA TRP A 92 -15.88 1.17 16.98
C TRP A 92 -15.99 0.46 15.63
N ILE A 93 -16.66 1.06 14.65
CA ILE A 93 -16.77 0.51 13.29
C ILE A 93 -15.37 0.35 12.68
N ASP A 94 -14.51 1.36 12.77
CA ASP A 94 -13.12 1.28 12.27
C ASP A 94 -12.32 0.21 13.01
N THR A 95 -12.46 0.12 14.33
CA THR A 95 -11.74 -0.88 15.14
C THR A 95 -12.13 -2.30 14.74
N ILE A 96 -13.44 -2.57 14.61
CA ILE A 96 -13.95 -3.87 14.16
C ILE A 96 -13.54 -4.13 12.71
N GLY A 97 -13.64 -3.12 11.84
CA GLY A 97 -13.24 -3.18 10.44
C GLY A 97 -11.77 -3.59 10.27
N LEU A 98 -10.89 -2.97 11.07
CA LEU A 98 -9.46 -3.27 11.09
C LEU A 98 -9.19 -4.70 11.58
N ILE A 99 -9.85 -5.14 12.65
CA ILE A 99 -9.60 -6.45 13.27
C ILE A 99 -10.17 -7.60 12.44
N VAL A 100 -11.37 -7.44 11.88
CA VAL A 100 -12.11 -8.53 11.22
C VAL A 100 -11.80 -8.62 9.73
N PHE A 101 -11.55 -7.49 9.06
CA PHE A 101 -11.36 -7.47 7.61
C PHE A 101 -9.92 -7.14 7.22
N LEU A 102 -9.41 -5.96 7.61
CA LEU A 102 -8.12 -5.48 7.09
C LEU A 102 -6.95 -6.34 7.56
N LEU A 103 -6.79 -6.52 8.88
CA LEU A 103 -5.65 -7.24 9.44
C LEU A 103 -5.63 -8.73 9.01
N PRO A 104 -6.72 -9.51 9.10
CA PRO A 104 -6.70 -10.90 8.66
C PRO A 104 -6.38 -11.03 7.17
N ALA A 105 -6.97 -10.17 6.33
CA ALA A 105 -6.70 -10.19 4.89
C ALA A 105 -5.25 -9.83 4.58
N CYS A 106 -4.70 -8.74 5.14
CA CYS A 106 -3.33 -8.32 4.87
C CYS A 106 -2.30 -9.31 5.43
N ILE A 107 -2.53 -9.89 6.62
CA ILE A 107 -1.67 -10.93 7.20
C ILE A 107 -1.68 -12.17 6.29
N PHE A 108 -2.87 -12.63 5.89
CA PHE A 108 -3.01 -13.77 5.00
C PHE A 108 -2.32 -13.54 3.66
N LEU A 109 -2.50 -12.37 3.04
CA LEU A 109 -1.85 -12.02 1.78
C LEU A 109 -0.33 -11.94 1.92
N THR A 110 0.17 -11.35 3.00
CA THR A 110 1.63 -11.31 3.28
C THR A 110 2.21 -12.72 3.38
N TRP A 111 1.54 -13.60 4.13
CA TRP A 111 1.93 -14.99 4.28
C TRP A 111 1.85 -15.77 2.96
N LEU A 112 0.78 -15.56 2.19
CA LEU A 112 0.56 -16.20 0.90
C LEU A 112 1.61 -15.77 -0.14
N CYS A 113 1.97 -14.48 -0.19
CA CYS A 113 2.95 -13.96 -1.15
C CYS A 113 4.39 -14.44 -0.87
N TRP A 114 4.73 -14.74 0.39
CA TRP A 114 6.08 -15.17 0.79
C TRP A 114 6.62 -16.37 -0.01
N PRO A 115 5.94 -17.53 -0.09
CA PRO A 115 6.43 -18.67 -0.87
C PRO A 115 6.56 -18.36 -2.36
N PHE A 116 5.70 -17.51 -2.95
CA PHE A 116 5.84 -17.12 -4.35
C PHE A 116 7.09 -16.28 -4.61
N PHE A 117 7.40 -15.35 -3.71
CA PHE A 117 8.67 -14.62 -3.75
C PHE A 117 9.85 -15.57 -3.58
N TRP A 118 9.82 -16.42 -2.56
CA TRP A 118 10.93 -17.31 -2.22
C TRP A 118 11.27 -18.28 -3.36
N LEU A 119 10.24 -18.90 -3.95
CA LEU A 119 10.40 -19.78 -5.11
C LEU A 119 11.02 -19.04 -6.30
N SER A 120 10.50 -17.85 -6.60
CA SER A 120 10.98 -17.00 -7.71
C SER A 120 12.43 -16.57 -7.54
N TYR A 121 12.82 -16.25 -6.30
CA TYR A 121 14.19 -15.89 -5.95
C TYR A 121 15.15 -17.09 -6.08
N MET A 122 14.77 -18.25 -5.55
CA MET A 122 15.57 -19.48 -5.65
C MET A 122 15.75 -19.97 -7.10
N GLN A 123 14.72 -19.80 -7.93
CA GLN A 123 14.76 -20.24 -9.33
C GLN A 123 15.33 -19.19 -10.28
N ASN A 124 15.67 -17.98 -9.80
CA ASN A 124 15.98 -16.83 -10.64
C ASN A 124 14.95 -16.66 -11.77
N GLU A 125 13.67 -16.69 -11.42
CA GLU A 125 12.59 -16.70 -12.40
C GLU A 125 12.62 -15.44 -13.27
N VAL A 126 12.62 -15.63 -14.58
CA VAL A 126 12.58 -14.56 -15.59
C VAL A 126 11.23 -14.60 -16.30
N SER A 127 10.74 -13.44 -16.72
CA SER A 127 9.52 -13.35 -17.50
C SER A 127 9.61 -14.13 -18.81
N SER A 128 8.52 -14.81 -19.16
CA SER A 128 8.37 -15.58 -20.41
C SER A 128 8.32 -14.73 -21.66
N ASN A 129 8.21 -13.40 -21.53
CA ASN A 129 8.25 -12.48 -22.65
C ASN A 129 9.68 -12.38 -23.21
N ALA A 130 9.80 -12.19 -24.52
CA ALA A 130 11.10 -11.97 -25.15
C ALA A 130 11.77 -10.71 -24.57
N GLY A 131 12.96 -10.87 -23.98
CA GLY A 131 13.65 -9.79 -23.25
C GLY A 131 13.02 -9.44 -21.89
N GLY A 132 12.29 -10.37 -21.29
CA GLY A 132 11.60 -10.21 -20.01
C GLY A 132 12.53 -10.02 -18.80
N LEU A 133 12.01 -9.37 -17.76
CA LEU A 133 12.74 -9.06 -16.53
C LEU A 133 12.68 -10.21 -15.52
N ILE A 134 13.62 -10.18 -14.58
CA ILE A 134 13.63 -11.07 -13.41
C ILE A 134 12.41 -10.73 -12.54
N ARG A 135 11.64 -11.74 -12.11
CA ARG A 135 10.33 -11.55 -11.45
C ARG A 135 10.36 -11.45 -9.93
N TRP A 136 11.40 -11.96 -9.27
CA TRP A 136 11.44 -11.92 -7.81
C TRP A 136 11.31 -10.50 -7.23
N PRO A 137 11.82 -9.40 -7.84
CA PRO A 137 11.67 -8.06 -7.28
C PRO A 137 10.21 -7.63 -7.13
N VAL A 138 9.37 -7.87 -8.15
CA VAL A 138 7.94 -7.50 -8.05
C VAL A 138 7.20 -8.35 -7.02
N LYS A 139 7.56 -9.63 -6.89
CA LYS A 139 6.98 -10.50 -5.85
C LYS A 139 7.41 -10.08 -4.45
N LEU A 140 8.65 -9.63 -4.28
CA LEU A 140 9.13 -9.07 -3.03
C LEU A 140 8.40 -7.77 -2.68
N ILE A 141 8.14 -6.90 -3.66
CA ILE A 141 7.35 -5.68 -3.48
C ILE A 141 5.94 -6.02 -2.95
N LEU A 142 5.30 -7.07 -3.45
CA LEU A 142 4.00 -7.52 -2.95
C LEU A 142 4.06 -7.94 -1.48
N VAL A 143 5.05 -8.78 -1.11
CA VAL A 143 5.28 -9.18 0.29
C VAL A 143 5.52 -7.97 1.17
N ALA A 144 6.41 -7.07 0.76
CA ALA A 144 6.77 -5.88 1.52
C ALA A 144 5.58 -4.92 1.66
N GLY A 145 4.79 -4.73 0.60
CA GLY A 145 3.64 -3.84 0.59
C GLY A 145 2.49 -4.34 1.47
N PHE A 146 2.11 -5.62 1.37
CA PHE A 146 1.11 -6.18 2.29
C PHE A 146 1.61 -6.27 3.73
N GLY A 147 2.90 -6.54 3.93
CA GLY A 147 3.53 -6.49 5.24
C GLY A 147 3.48 -5.09 5.85
N LEU A 148 3.78 -4.05 5.07
CA LEU A 148 3.72 -2.67 5.50
C LEU A 148 2.28 -2.22 5.79
N LEU A 149 1.31 -2.62 4.95
CA LEU A 149 -0.12 -2.41 5.20
C LEU A 149 -0.57 -3.07 6.50
N THR A 150 -0.08 -4.28 6.80
CA THR A 150 -0.37 -4.98 8.05
C THR A 150 0.17 -4.19 9.25
N LEU A 151 1.42 -3.74 9.19
CA LEU A 151 2.01 -2.89 10.23
C LEU A 151 1.22 -1.59 10.40
N GLN A 152 0.86 -0.93 9.30
CA GLN A 152 0.04 0.28 9.37
C GLN A 152 -1.34 -0.01 9.96
N GLY A 153 -1.96 -1.14 9.64
CA GLY A 153 -3.22 -1.58 10.26
C GLY A 153 -3.12 -1.69 11.78
N PHE A 154 -2.01 -2.20 12.31
CA PHE A 154 -1.75 -2.20 13.75
C PHE A 154 -1.55 -0.79 14.32
N SER A 155 -0.82 0.09 13.61
CA SER A 155 -0.67 1.50 14.00
C SER A 155 -2.02 2.20 14.09
N GLU A 156 -2.88 2.03 13.08
CA GLU A 156 -4.23 2.57 13.07
C GLU A 156 -5.07 2.00 14.22
N LEU A 157 -5.01 0.69 14.47
CA LEU A 157 -5.74 0.04 15.56
C LEU A 157 -5.35 0.60 16.94
N ILE A 158 -4.05 0.76 17.20
CA ILE A 158 -3.54 1.37 18.44
C ILE A 158 -4.11 2.78 18.62
N LYS A 159 -4.13 3.58 17.54
CA LYS A 159 -4.68 4.95 17.57
C LYS A 159 -6.18 4.99 17.85
N ARG A 160 -6.99 4.06 17.31
CA ARG A 160 -8.45 4.00 17.60
C ARG A 160 -8.72 3.55 19.03
N ILE A 161 -7.98 2.57 19.54
CA ILE A 161 -8.11 2.12 20.94
C ILE A 161 -7.70 3.25 21.90
N ALA A 162 -6.61 3.98 21.60
CA ALA A 162 -6.21 5.16 22.36
C ALA A 162 -7.29 6.27 22.33
N ALA A 163 -7.99 6.43 21.21
CA ALA A 163 -9.09 7.37 21.11
C ALA A 163 -10.34 6.95 21.92
N LEU A 164 -10.70 5.67 21.88
CA LEU A 164 -11.81 5.12 22.66
C LEU A 164 -11.58 5.21 24.18
N THR A 165 -10.32 5.21 24.62
CA THR A 165 -9.89 5.36 26.02
C THR A 165 -9.69 6.82 26.43
N GLY A 166 -9.85 7.79 25.52
CA GLY A 166 -9.75 9.22 25.80
C GLY A 166 -8.32 9.76 25.87
N HIS A 167 -7.31 8.99 25.45
CA HIS A 167 -5.91 9.40 25.45
C HIS A 167 -5.48 10.15 24.17
N LEU A 168 -6.29 10.12 23.12
CA LEU A 168 -6.01 10.78 21.84
C LEU A 168 -7.32 11.21 21.16
N VAL A 169 -7.35 12.38 20.55
CA VAL A 169 -8.48 12.78 19.69
C VAL A 169 -8.10 12.43 18.26
N VAL A 170 -8.79 11.47 17.66
CA VAL A 170 -8.64 11.14 16.23
C VAL A 170 -9.71 11.90 15.47
N GLU A 171 -9.30 12.73 14.52
CA GLU A 171 -10.24 13.34 13.58
C GLU A 171 -10.83 12.24 12.68
N THR A 172 -12.13 11.99 12.84
CA THR A 172 -12.88 11.00 12.04
C THR A 172 -13.75 11.69 10.98
N LYS A 173 -13.40 12.93 10.62
CA LYS A 173 -14.20 13.75 9.71
C LYS A 173 -14.18 13.12 8.32
N TYR A 174 -15.32 12.53 7.95
CA TYR A 174 -15.55 11.99 6.62
C TYR A 174 -16.14 13.09 5.74
N GLU A 175 -15.45 13.44 4.66
CA GLU A 175 -16.03 14.25 3.59
C GLU A 175 -16.64 13.32 2.55
N LYS A 176 -17.96 13.38 2.42
CA LYS A 176 -18.66 12.63 1.38
C LYS A 176 -18.19 13.15 0.02
N PRO A 177 -17.77 12.28 -0.92
CA PRO A 177 -17.44 12.72 -2.26
C PRO A 177 -18.68 13.40 -2.87
N LEU A 178 -18.52 14.66 -3.28
CA LEU A 178 -19.52 15.41 -4.03
C LEU A 178 -19.59 14.78 -5.44
N GLN A 179 -20.45 13.78 -5.59
CA GLN A 179 -20.85 13.23 -6.90
C GLN A 179 -22.09 13.96 -7.40
#